data_AF-A0A0L6UNE0-F1
#
_entry.id   AF-A0A0L6UNE0-F1
#
_cell.length_a   1.000
_cell.length_b   1.000
_cell.length_c   1.000
_cell.angle_alpha   90.00
_cell.angle_beta   90.00
_cell.angle_gamma   90.00
#
_symmetry.space_group_name_H-M   'P 1'
#
loop_
_entity.id
_entity.type
_entity.pdbx_description
1 polymer ?
#
loop_
_entity_poly.entity_id
_entity_poly.type
_entity_poly.pdbx_seq_one_letter_code
_entity_poly.pdbx_strand_id
1 'polypeptide(L)'
;ILQPILTVQILREAIEYLVAEADLPFSILERPSLSNLLQLLNPHTASMEFGRKTIRNTIDMIFIAHSNHNLQILSAVKHLSFTVDAWTSPDMKAFMAITAHGITPEWKILDVLIGMPAVKGNFLYFLLL
;
A
#
# COMPACT_ATOMS: atom_id res chain seq x y z
N ILE A 1 -2.12 27.69 20.21
CA ILE A 1 -1.50 26.53 19.52
C ILE A 1 -1.24 27.01 18.11
N LEU A 2 0.04 27.23 17.75
CA LEU A 2 0.40 27.64 16.39
C LEU A 2 0.01 26.50 15.45
N GLN A 3 -0.99 26.71 14.60
CA GLN A 3 -1.22 25.80 13.49
C GLN A 3 0.07 25.80 12.66
N PRO A 4 0.68 24.64 12.37
CA PRO A 4 1.79 24.62 11.44
C PRO A 4 1.31 25.27 10.14
N ILE A 5 2.13 26.17 9.59
CA ILE A 5 1.90 26.71 8.26
C ILE A 5 1.68 25.50 7.35
N LEU A 6 0.48 25.34 6.80
CA LEU A 6 0.14 24.22 5.93
C LEU A 6 1.03 24.33 4.68
N THR A 7 2.14 23.61 4.69
CA THR A 7 3.04 23.57 3.55
C THR A 7 2.51 22.62 2.51
N VAL A 8 2.91 22.85 1.27
CA VAL A 8 2.65 21.96 0.14
C VAL A 8 3.08 20.51 0.44
N GLN A 9 4.20 20.34 1.15
CA GLN A 9 4.75 19.03 1.49
C GLN A 9 3.88 18.27 2.51
N ILE A 10 3.45 18.93 3.59
CA ILE A 10 2.60 18.30 4.61
C ILE A 10 1.24 17.91 4.00
N LEU A 11 0.69 18.78 3.14
CA LEU A 11 -0.56 18.49 2.46
C LEU A 11 -0.42 17.30 1.49
N ARG A 12 0.72 17.20 0.79
CA ARG A 12 1.03 16.05 -0.06
C ARG A 12 1.02 14.75 0.73
N GLU A 13 1.76 14.69 1.83
CA GLU A 13 1.86 13.49 2.67
C GLU A 13 0.50 13.07 3.21
N ALA A 14 -0.32 14.03 3.64
CA ALA A 14 -1.68 13.76 4.11
C ALA A 14 -2.59 13.19 3.00
N ILE A 15 -2.48 13.69 1.77
CA ILE A 15 -3.24 13.18 0.62
C ILE A 15 -2.75 11.78 0.24
N GLU A 16 -1.45 11.54 0.23
CA GLU A 16 -0.88 10.21 -0.05
C GLU A 16 -1.34 9.19 0.99
N TYR A 17 -1.35 9.56 2.27
CA TYR A 17 -1.91 8.73 3.35
C TYR A 17 -3.40 8.48 3.17
N LEU A 18 -4.20 9.52 2.88
CA LEU A 18 -5.64 9.37 2.62
C LEU A 18 -5.91 8.41 1.45
N VAL A 19 -5.15 8.54 0.36
CA VAL A 19 -5.31 7.69 -0.82
C VAL A 19 -5.00 6.23 -0.48
N ALA A 20 -3.94 5.99 0.29
CA ALA A 20 -3.50 4.65 0.68
C ALA A 20 -4.40 4.01 1.74
N GLU A 21 -4.83 4.78 2.76
CA GLU A 21 -5.62 4.28 3.88
C GLU A 21 -7.09 4.03 3.50
N ALA A 22 -7.67 4.90 2.67
CA ALA A 22 -9.06 4.79 2.24
C ALA A 22 -9.25 4.05 0.91
N ASP A 23 -8.22 3.36 0.41
CA ASP A 23 -8.23 2.60 -0.86
C ASP A 23 -8.77 3.40 -2.07
N LEU A 24 -8.40 4.68 -2.15
CA LEU A 24 -8.93 5.57 -3.19
C LEU A 24 -8.19 5.41 -4.52
N PRO A 25 -8.88 5.50 -5.67
CA PRO A 25 -8.21 5.51 -6.94
C PRO A 25 -7.37 6.78 -7.09
N PHE A 26 -6.16 6.68 -7.66
CA PHE A 26 -5.27 7.83 -7.88
C PHE A 26 -5.89 8.94 -8.74
N SER A 27 -6.97 8.64 -9.49
CA SER A 27 -7.77 9.63 -10.22
C SER A 27 -8.54 10.58 -9.31
N ILE A 28 -8.61 10.33 -8.00
CA ILE A 28 -9.23 11.24 -7.03
C ILE A 28 -8.62 12.65 -7.07
N LEU A 29 -7.32 12.74 -7.35
CA LEU A 29 -6.58 14.02 -7.48
C LEU A 29 -7.01 14.84 -8.68
N GLU A 30 -7.58 14.20 -9.70
CA GLU A 30 -8.06 14.87 -10.91
C GLU A 30 -9.51 15.33 -10.76
N ARG A 31 -10.16 15.02 -9.63
CA ARG A 31 -11.55 15.44 -9.38
C ARG A 31 -11.58 16.94 -9.06
N PRO A 32 -12.35 17.74 -9.84
CA PRO A 32 -12.49 19.17 -9.56
C PRO A 32 -13.02 19.46 -8.16
N SER A 33 -13.87 18.59 -7.60
CA SER A 33 -14.39 18.73 -6.25
C SER A 33 -13.31 18.69 -5.18
N LEU A 34 -12.32 17.80 -5.32
CA LEU A 34 -11.18 17.74 -4.39
C LEU A 34 -10.29 18.98 -4.55
N SER A 35 -9.99 19.39 -5.79
CA SER A 35 -9.23 20.60 -6.05
C SER A 35 -9.89 21.84 -5.43
N ASN A 36 -11.21 21.99 -5.60
CA ASN A 36 -11.97 23.09 -5.02
C ASN A 36 -11.91 23.06 -3.48
N LEU A 37 -12.06 21.88 -2.87
CA LEU A 37 -11.93 21.73 -1.41
C LEU A 37 -10.54 22.16 -0.91
N LEU A 38 -9.47 21.72 -1.58
CA LEU A 38 -8.10 22.08 -1.22
C LEU A 38 -7.85 23.59 -1.37
N GLN A 39 -8.38 24.21 -2.43
CA GLN A 39 -8.26 25.66 -2.66
C GLN A 39 -9.02 26.49 -1.62
N LEU A 40 -10.17 26.01 -1.13
CA LEU A 40 -10.90 26.65 -0.03
C LEU A 40 -10.12 26.61 1.29
N LEU A 41 -9.38 25.53 1.55
CA LEU A 41 -8.56 25.37 2.74
C LEU A 41 -7.24 26.16 2.65
N ASN A 42 -6.65 26.23 1.46
CA ASN A 42 -5.43 26.98 1.19
C ASN A 42 -5.35 27.39 -0.29
N PRO A 43 -5.47 28.69 -0.62
CA PRO A 43 -5.41 29.18 -2.00
C PRO A 43 -4.10 28.86 -2.73
N HIS A 44 -2.98 28.67 -2.01
CA HIS A 44 -1.69 28.29 -2.61
C HIS A 44 -1.67 26.86 -3.17
N THR A 45 -2.73 26.08 -2.94
CA THR A 45 -2.89 24.74 -3.52
C THR A 45 -3.28 24.79 -4.99
N ALA A 46 -3.74 25.94 -5.51
CA ALA A 46 -4.07 26.10 -6.94
C ALA A 46 -2.85 25.92 -7.85
N SER A 47 -1.64 26.22 -7.38
CA SER A 47 -0.38 26.04 -8.10
C SER A 47 0.35 24.73 -7.76
N MET A 48 -0.27 23.85 -6.97
CA MET A 48 0.35 22.58 -6.58
C MET A 48 0.27 21.56 -7.73
N GLU A 49 1.43 21.20 -8.29
CA GLU A 49 1.54 20.13 -9.30
C GLU A 49 1.58 18.73 -8.65
N PHE A 50 0.44 18.22 -8.18
CA PHE A 50 0.32 16.80 -7.79
C PHE A 50 -0.43 16.01 -8.85
N GLY A 51 0.33 15.33 -9.70
CA GLY A 51 -0.22 14.41 -10.69
C GLY A 51 -0.31 12.97 -10.18
N ARG A 52 -1.17 12.19 -10.83
CA ARG A 52 -1.33 10.74 -10.63
C ARG A 52 0.00 9.96 -10.57
N LYS A 53 0.97 10.35 -11.41
CA LYS A 53 2.29 9.70 -11.49
C LYS A 53 3.12 9.92 -10.22
N THR A 54 3.05 11.12 -9.66
CA THR A 54 3.80 11.51 -8.46
C THR A 54 3.33 10.69 -7.26
N ILE A 55 2.02 10.59 -7.04
CA ILE A 55 1.47 9.77 -5.95
C ILE A 55 1.75 8.29 -6.17
N ARG A 56 1.63 7.78 -7.41
CA ARG A 56 1.98 6.39 -7.71
C ARG A 56 3.41 6.07 -7.28
N ASN A 57 4.38 6.90 -7.68
CA ASN A 57 5.78 6.70 -7.31
C ASN A 57 5.98 6.79 -5.80
N THR A 58 5.29 7.72 -5.12
CA THR A 58 5.38 7.80 -3.66
C THR A 58 4.80 6.55 -3.00
N ILE A 59 3.67 6.03 -3.48
CA ILE A 59 3.06 4.81 -2.95
C ILE A 59 3.97 3.59 -3.18
N ASP A 60 4.64 3.50 -4.33
CA ASP A 60 5.64 2.46 -4.56
C ASP A 60 6.80 2.56 -3.54
N MET A 61 7.27 3.78 -3.23
CA MET A 61 8.29 4.00 -2.20
C MET A 61 7.78 3.67 -0.79
N ILE A 62 6.55 4.06 -0.46
CA ILE A 62 5.88 3.73 0.82
C ILE A 62 5.78 2.21 0.95
N PHE A 63 5.34 1.50 -0.09
CA PHE A 63 5.27 0.05 -0.10
C PHE A 63 6.63 -0.60 0.19
N ILE A 64 7.71 -0.12 -0.44
CA ILE A 64 9.07 -0.62 -0.19
C ILE A 64 9.49 -0.34 1.26
N ALA A 65 9.26 0.87 1.76
CA ALA A 65 9.61 1.26 3.13
C ALA A 65 8.85 0.40 4.17
N HIS A 66 7.54 0.23 4.00
CA HIS A 66 6.71 -0.62 4.85
C HIS A 66 7.11 -2.08 4.76
N SER A 67 7.44 -2.60 3.58
CA SER A 67 7.93 -3.98 3.42
C SER A 67 9.23 -4.21 4.18
N ASN A 68 10.19 -3.28 4.08
CA ASN A 68 11.45 -3.36 4.83
C ASN A 68 11.21 -3.28 6.35
N HIS A 69 10.30 -2.42 6.79
CA HIS A 69 9.93 -2.32 8.19
C HIS A 69 9.28 -3.61 8.71
N ASN A 70 8.35 -4.19 7.93
CA ASN A 70 7.71 -5.46 8.25
C ASN A 70 8.74 -6.59 8.36
N LEU A 71 9.72 -6.66 7.46
CA LEU A 71 10.81 -7.63 7.54
C LEU A 71 11.65 -7.47 8.81
N GLN A 72 11.91 -6.24 9.26
CA GLN A 72 12.59 -5.99 10.53
C GLN A 72 11.77 -6.51 11.72
N ILE A 73 10.47 -6.23 11.78
CA ILE A 73 9.58 -6.75 12.83
C ILE A 73 9.59 -8.27 12.82
N LEU A 74 9.41 -8.88 11.64
CA LEU A 74 9.39 -10.34 11.48
C LEU A 74 10.71 -10.99 11.90
N SER A 75 11.85 -10.32 11.70
CA SER A 75 13.16 -10.82 12.12
C SER A 75 13.32 -10.97 13.64
N ALA A 76 12.53 -10.21 14.43
CA ALA A 76 12.51 -10.30 15.88
C ALA A 76 11.55 -11.37 16.42
N VAL A 77 10.71 -11.97 15.56
CA VAL A 77 9.73 -12.99 15.95
C VAL A 77 10.38 -14.37 15.94
N LYS A 78 10.37 -15.05 17.08
CA LYS A 78 11.00 -16.37 17.26
C LYS A 78 10.34 -17.49 16.45
N HIS A 79 9.02 -17.45 16.35
CA HIS A 79 8.22 -18.48 15.68
C HIS A 79 7.25 -17.80 14.71
N LEU A 80 7.45 -18.08 13.42
CA LEU A 80 6.58 -17.63 12.35
C LEU A 80 5.86 -18.82 11.74
N SER A 81 4.60 -18.61 11.39
CA SER A 81 3.83 -19.49 10.52
C SER A 81 3.37 -18.69 9.30
N PHE A 82 3.10 -19.37 8.20
CA PHE A 82 2.71 -18.73 6.96
C PHE A 82 1.40 -19.31 6.47
N THR A 83 0.49 -18.45 6.02
CA THR A 83 -0.66 -18.87 5.22
C THR A 83 -0.46 -18.39 3.80
N VAL A 84 -0.96 -19.21 2.88
CA VAL A 84 -0.94 -18.93 1.45
C VAL A 84 -2.37 -19.05 0.96
N ASP A 85 -2.91 -17.96 0.45
CA ASP A 85 -4.24 -17.93 -0.17
C ASP A 85 -4.07 -17.63 -1.66
N ALA A 86 -4.50 -18.56 -2.51
CA ALA A 86 -4.34 -18.45 -3.95
C ALA A 86 -5.71 -18.45 -4.64
N TRP A 87 -5.93 -17.47 -5.51
CA TRP A 87 -7.19 -17.34 -6.24
C TRP A 87 -6.95 -16.88 -7.67
N THR A 88 -7.94 -17.10 -8.53
CA THR A 88 -7.97 -16.55 -9.88
C THR A 88 -9.05 -15.46 -9.94
N SER A 89 -8.67 -14.26 -10.38
CA SER A 89 -9.58 -13.14 -10.55
C SER A 89 -10.53 -13.35 -11.75
N PRO A 90 -11.63 -12.58 -11.84
CA PRO A 90 -12.55 -12.63 -12.99
C PRO A 90 -11.88 -12.35 -14.35
N ASP A 91 -10.76 -11.62 -14.39
CA ASP A 91 -9.97 -11.38 -15.60
C ASP A 91 -8.90 -12.46 -15.86
N MET A 92 -9.08 -13.65 -15.28
CA MET A 92 -8.24 -14.85 -15.46
C MET A 92 -6.77 -14.65 -15.03
N LYS A 93 -6.52 -13.76 -14.07
CA LYS A 93 -5.18 -13.61 -13.47
C LYS A 93 -5.14 -14.36 -12.15
N ALA A 94 -4.14 -15.21 -11.97
CA ALA A 94 -3.95 -15.90 -10.71
C ALA A 94 -3.04 -15.07 -9.80
N PHE A 95 -3.44 -14.97 -8.53
CA PHE A 95 -2.70 -14.30 -7.47
C PHE A 95 -2.53 -15.24 -6.29
N MET A 96 -1.52 -14.95 -5.48
CA MET A 96 -1.26 -15.68 -4.25
C MET A 96 -0.90 -14.67 -3.17
N ALA A 97 -1.73 -14.51 -2.15
CA ALA A 97 -1.38 -13.78 -0.95
C ALA A 97 -0.58 -14.68 -0.02
N ILE A 98 0.54 -14.16 0.50
CA ILE A 98 1.39 -14.83 1.47
C ILE A 98 1.36 -13.98 2.74
N THR A 99 0.81 -14.52 3.81
CA THR A 99 0.70 -13.84 5.10
C THR A 99 1.58 -14.53 6.13
N ALA A 100 2.42 -13.76 6.81
CA ALA A 100 3.21 -14.21 7.94
C ALA A 100 2.45 -13.95 9.24
N HIS A 101 2.38 -14.96 10.10
CA HIS A 101 1.72 -14.94 11.39
C HIS A 101 2.74 -15.22 12.49
N GLY A 102 2.64 -14.50 13.60
CA GLY A 102 3.53 -14.70 14.74
C GLY A 102 3.05 -14.05 16.02
N ILE A 103 3.84 -14.20 17.08
CA ILE A 103 3.63 -13.53 18.37
C ILE A 103 4.91 -12.77 18.71
N THR A 104 4.81 -11.46 18.89
CA THR A 104 5.97 -10.61 19.24
C THR A 104 6.43 -10.88 20.69
N PRO A 105 7.65 -10.44 21.07
CA PRO A 105 8.11 -10.55 22.47
C PRO A 105 7.17 -9.90 23.49
N GLU A 106 6.40 -8.88 23.07
CA GLU A 106 5.39 -8.17 23.87
C GLU A 106 4.03 -8.89 23.88
N TRP A 107 3.96 -10.14 23.44
CA TRP A 107 2.74 -10.95 23.38
C TRP A 107 1.64 -10.38 22.48
N LYS A 108 2.01 -9.66 21.41
CA LYS A 108 1.07 -9.19 20.40
C LYS A 108 0.99 -10.16 19.23
N ILE A 109 -0.22 -10.46 18.79
CA ILE A 109 -0.44 -11.20 17.54
C ILE A 109 0.00 -10.31 16.39
N LEU A 110 0.76 -10.90 15.47
CA LEU A 110 1.21 -10.27 14.25
C LEU A 110 0.63 -11.04 13.07
N ASP A 111 -0.07 -10.33 12.19
CA ASP A 111 -0.62 -10.84 10.93
C ASP A 111 -0.23 -9.85 9.82
N VAL A 112 0.73 -10.23 8.98
CA VAL A 112 1.33 -9.31 8.00
C VAL A 112 1.38 -9.95 6.62
N LEU A 113 0.77 -9.28 5.62
CA LEU A 113 0.94 -9.64 4.22
C LEU A 113 2.39 -9.36 3.81
N ILE A 114 3.14 -10.40 3.45
CA ILE A 114 4.55 -10.29 3.06
C ILE A 114 4.76 -10.39 1.55
N GLY A 115 3.75 -10.81 0.81
CA GLY A 115 3.83 -10.90 -0.64
C GLY A 115 2.48 -11.16 -1.29
N MET A 116 2.32 -10.63 -2.50
CA MET A 116 1.17 -10.92 -3.36
C MET A 116 1.60 -11.10 -4.82
N PRO A 117 2.40 -12.13 -5.15
CA PRO A 117 2.81 -12.38 -6.52
C PRO A 117 1.62 -12.72 -7.43
N ALA A 118 1.67 -12.24 -8.66
CA ALA A 118 0.94 -12.86 -9.75
C ALA A 118 1.57 -14.22 -10.05
N VAL A 119 0.76 -15.28 -10.02
CA VAL A 119 1.21 -16.66 -10.26
C VAL A 119 0.72 -17.15 -11.61
N LYS A 120 1.45 -18.09 -12.20
CA LYS A 120 1.06 -18.75 -13.45
C LYS A 120 1.22 -20.26 -13.25
N GLY A 121 0.16 -21.01 -13.57
CA GLY A 121 0.24 -22.45 -13.61
C GLY A 121 1.06 -22.90 -14.82
N ASN A 122 2.10 -23.70 -14.58
CA ASN A 122 2.72 -24.49 -15.65
C ASN A 122 2.13 -25.90 -15.58
N PHE A 123 1.48 -26.33 -16.66
CA PHE A 123 1.03 -27.71 -16.80
C PHE A 123 2.24 -28.61 -17.00
N LEU A 124 2.68 -29.29 -15.94
CA LEU A 124 3.59 -30.42 -16.06
C LEU A 124 2.74 -31.66 -16.31
N TYR A 125 2.70 -32.12 -17.56
CA TYR A 125 2.20 -33.45 -17.89
C TYR A 125 3.18 -34.50 -17.34
N PHE A 126 3.00 -34.90 -16.08
CA PHE A 126 3.56 -36.16 -15.63
C PHE A 126 2.73 -37.29 -16.25
N LEU A 127 3.12 -37.69 -17.46
CA LEU A 127 2.79 -39.01 -17.99
C LEU A 127 3.51 -40.03 -17.09
N LEU A 128 2.78 -40.58 -16.12
CA LEU A 128 3.13 -41.86 -15.52
C LEU A 128 2.89 -42.93 -16.60
N LEU A 129 3.97 -43.27 -17.32
CA LEU A 129 4.10 -44.54 -18.02
C LEU A 129 4.73 -45.56 -17.06
#